data_AF-A0A1S2JX81-F1
#
_entry.id   AF-A0A1S2JX81-F1
#
_cell.length_a   1.000
_cell.length_b   1.000
_cell.length_c   1.000
_cell.angle_alpha   90.00
_cell.angle_beta   90.00
_cell.angle_gamma   90.00
#
_symmetry.space_group_name_H-M   'P 1'
#
loop_
_entity.id
_entity.type
_entity.pdbx_description
1 polymer ?
#
loop_
_entity_poly.entity_id
_entity_poly.type
_entity_poly.pdbx_seq_one_letter_code
_entity_poly.pdbx_strand_id
1 'polypeptide(L)'
;MPNQREAAAACGVSRSTIRRRREAGLLPGSVENPQRGRLIPVEALLAAGFILNASSPPDQSSPPGSASSGDGPGGLVGGSVAELRAELGRVRHQHALELAAARHGQALAESAAIRLRDRSPMPGRSTSVTFSRR
;
A
#
# COMPACT_ATOMS: atom_id res chain seq x y z
N MET A 1 -24.33 -1.45 7.96
CA MET A 1 -23.96 -2.86 8.22
C MET A 1 -24.61 -3.74 7.17
N PRO A 2 -23.85 -4.59 6.47
CA PRO A 2 -24.39 -5.50 5.46
C PRO A 2 -25.30 -6.56 6.11
N ASN A 3 -26.38 -6.92 5.42
CA ASN A 3 -27.16 -8.11 5.76
C ASN A 3 -26.43 -9.39 5.33
N GLN A 4 -26.90 -10.56 5.77
CA GLN A 4 -26.25 -11.85 5.46
C GLN A 4 -26.05 -12.11 3.96
N ARG A 5 -26.96 -11.64 3.09
CA ARG A 5 -26.85 -11.81 1.63
C ARG A 5 -25.82 -10.84 1.04
N GLU A 6 -25.82 -9.59 1.50
CA GLU A 6 -24.86 -8.57 1.11
C GLU A 6 -23.45 -8.94 1.57
N ALA A 7 -23.30 -9.47 2.79
CA ALA A 7 -22.02 -9.97 3.30
C ALA A 7 -21.48 -11.14 2.47
N ALA A 8 -22.35 -12.09 2.10
CA ALA A 8 -22.00 -13.20 1.22
C ALA A 8 -21.52 -12.71 -0.15
N ALA A 9 -22.24 -11.77 -0.75
CA ALA A 9 -21.87 -11.16 -2.04
C ALA A 9 -20.55 -10.38 -1.96
N ALA A 10 -20.36 -9.57 -0.91
CA ALA A 10 -19.16 -8.77 -0.72
C ALA A 10 -17.90 -9.62 -0.46
N CYS A 11 -18.07 -10.79 0.18
CA CYS A 11 -16.97 -11.70 0.51
C CYS A 11 -16.74 -12.78 -0.57
N GLY A 12 -17.57 -12.85 -1.62
CA GLY A 12 -17.47 -13.89 -2.64
C GLY A 12 -17.75 -15.31 -2.13
N VAL A 13 -18.56 -15.48 -1.07
CA VAL A 13 -18.89 -16.78 -0.47
C VAL A 13 -20.39 -17.05 -0.44
N SER A 14 -20.78 -18.31 -0.27
CA SER A 14 -22.20 -18.67 -0.18
C SER A 14 -22.85 -18.22 1.14
N ARG A 15 -24.17 -17.99 1.11
CA ARG A 15 -24.97 -17.64 2.31
C ARG A 15 -24.88 -18.70 3.41
N SER A 16 -24.70 -19.98 3.03
CA SER A 16 -24.54 -21.11 3.96
C SER A 16 -23.19 -21.06 4.66
N THR A 17 -22.12 -20.62 4.00
CA THR A 17 -20.81 -20.40 4.61
C THR A 17 -20.86 -19.31 5.68
N ILE A 18 -21.52 -18.19 5.40
CA ILE A 18 -21.73 -17.11 6.39
C ILE A 18 -22.57 -17.63 7.57
N ARG A 19 -23.63 -18.42 7.31
CA ARG A 19 -24.46 -19.04 8.35
C ARG A 19 -23.65 -19.97 9.25
N ARG A 20 -22.88 -20.89 8.66
CA ARG A 20 -22.06 -21.88 9.36
C ARG A 20 -20.99 -21.23 10.23
N ARG A 21 -20.30 -20.20 9.72
CA ARG A 21 -19.29 -19.47 10.51
C ARG A 21 -19.89 -18.67 11.66
N ARG A 22 -21.11 -18.18 11.51
CA ARG A 22 -21.84 -17.52 12.59
C ARG A 22 -22.25 -18.52 13.68
N GLU A 23 -22.76 -19.68 13.29
CA GLU A 23 -23.08 -20.77 14.23
C GLU A 23 -21.83 -21.25 14.97
N ALA A 24 -20.67 -21.20 14.33
CA ALA A 24 -19.37 -21.45 14.95
C ALA A 24 -18.84 -20.29 15.84
N GLY A 25 -19.61 -19.21 16.01
CA GLY A 25 -19.22 -18.08 16.86
C GLY A 25 -18.12 -17.17 16.29
N LEU A 26 -17.72 -17.35 15.02
CA LEU A 26 -16.62 -16.61 14.40
C LEU A 26 -17.02 -15.20 13.92
N LEU A 27 -18.29 -14.81 14.10
CA LEU A 27 -18.83 -13.51 13.68
C LEU A 27 -19.45 -12.80 14.89
N PRO A 28 -18.63 -12.27 15.81
CA PRO A 28 -19.12 -11.57 17.00
C PRO A 28 -19.82 -10.26 16.61
N GLY A 29 -20.86 -9.88 17.36
CA GLY A 29 -21.57 -8.61 17.16
C GLY A 29 -22.62 -8.61 16.05
N SER A 30 -23.07 -9.77 15.57
CA SER A 30 -24.21 -9.83 14.64
C SER A 30 -25.51 -9.42 15.33
N VAL A 31 -26.21 -8.43 14.77
CA VAL A 31 -27.47 -7.89 15.32
C VAL A 31 -28.65 -8.35 14.47
N GLU A 32 -29.73 -8.80 15.11
CA GLU A 32 -30.97 -9.15 14.42
C GLU A 32 -31.80 -7.89 14.14
N ASN A 33 -32.14 -7.66 12.87
CA ASN A 33 -33.01 -6.56 12.46
C ASN A 33 -34.33 -7.13 11.89
N PRO A 34 -35.50 -6.69 12.38
CA PRO A 34 -36.80 -7.24 11.99
C PRO A 34 -37.18 -6.97 10.51
N GLN A 35 -36.61 -5.95 9.87
CA GLN A 35 -36.89 -5.62 8.45
C GLN A 35 -35.86 -6.21 7.48
N ARG A 36 -34.57 -6.27 7.86
CA ARG A 36 -33.47 -6.64 6.95
C ARG A 36 -32.77 -7.96 7.32
N GLY A 37 -33.23 -8.65 8.36
CA GLY A 37 -32.63 -9.87 8.87
C GLY A 37 -31.36 -9.60 9.68
N ARG A 38 -30.51 -10.62 9.87
CA ARG A 38 -29.26 -10.46 10.63
C ARG A 38 -28.26 -9.57 9.90
N LEU A 39 -27.88 -8.48 10.55
CA LEU A 39 -26.84 -7.54 10.17
C LEU A 39 -25.51 -8.00 10.76
N ILE A 40 -24.49 -8.07 9.92
CA ILE A 40 -23.14 -8.51 10.31
C ILE A 40 -22.21 -7.30 10.20
N PRO A 41 -21.46 -6.94 11.25
CA PRO A 41 -20.47 -5.88 11.18
C PRO A 41 -19.39 -6.22 10.16
N VAL A 42 -18.86 -5.21 9.47
CA VAL A 42 -17.77 -5.40 8.50
C VAL A 42 -16.50 -5.85 9.22
N GLU A 43 -16.32 -5.37 10.43
CA GLU A 43 -15.26 -5.67 11.39
C GLU A 43 -15.26 -7.16 11.76
N ALA A 44 -16.45 -7.74 11.95
CA ALA A 44 -16.59 -9.16 12.22
C ALA A 44 -16.23 -10.01 10.99
N LEU A 45 -16.56 -9.53 9.78
CA LEU A 45 -16.17 -10.21 8.53
C LEU A 45 -14.65 -10.20 8.35
N LEU A 46 -14.00 -9.07 8.62
CA LEU A 46 -12.54 -8.94 8.55
C LEU A 46 -11.85 -9.78 9.64
N ALA A 47 -12.39 -9.78 10.87
CA ALA A 47 -11.86 -10.61 11.97
C ALA A 47 -11.99 -12.11 11.68
N ALA A 48 -13.05 -12.53 10.98
CA ALA A 48 -13.22 -13.90 10.50
C ALA A 48 -12.34 -14.25 9.29
N GLY A 49 -11.51 -13.32 8.82
CA GLY A 49 -10.61 -13.51 7.69
C GLY A 49 -11.30 -13.52 6.33
N PHE A 50 -12.48 -12.90 6.21
CA PHE A 50 -13.09 -12.69 4.89
C PHE A 50 -12.46 -11.49 4.19
N ILE A 51 -12.15 -11.66 2.91
CA ILE A 51 -11.66 -10.58 2.04
C ILE A 51 -12.88 -9.91 1.41
N LEU A 52 -13.06 -8.62 1.68
CA LEU A 52 -14.12 -7.81 1.07
C LEU A 52 -13.69 -7.41 -0.34
N ASN A 53 -14.62 -7.49 -1.29
CA ASN A 53 -14.35 -7.31 -2.72
C ASN A 53 -13.34 -8.32 -3.29
N ALA A 54 -13.31 -9.54 -2.74
CA ALA A 54 -12.68 -10.64 -3.45
C ALA A 54 -13.46 -10.85 -4.75
N SER A 55 -12.90 -10.40 -5.89
CA SER A 55 -13.42 -10.76 -7.21
C SER A 55 -13.65 -12.27 -7.21
N SER A 56 -14.91 -12.69 -7.36
CA SER A 56 -15.28 -14.11 -7.32
C SER A 56 -14.31 -14.93 -8.16
N PRO A 57 -13.60 -15.92 -7.60
CA PRO A 57 -13.01 -16.95 -8.46
C PRO A 57 -14.17 -17.60 -9.23
N PRO A 58 -14.02 -17.86 -10.55
CA PRO A 58 -15.08 -18.49 -11.33
C PRO A 58 -15.45 -19.81 -10.66
N ASP A 59 -16.75 -20.09 -10.55
CA ASP A 59 -17.35 -21.27 -9.95
C ASP A 59 -16.54 -22.55 -10.25
N GLN A 60 -15.70 -22.98 -9.31
CA GLN A 60 -15.13 -24.32 -9.32
C GLN A 60 -16.06 -25.23 -8.52
N SER A 61 -17.17 -25.61 -9.14
CA SER A 61 -17.75 -26.93 -8.86
C SER A 61 -17.02 -27.94 -9.74
N SER A 62 -16.10 -28.70 -9.17
CA SER A 62 -15.58 -29.92 -9.79
C SER A 62 -15.80 -31.12 -8.87
N PRO A 63 -16.55 -32.16 -9.29
CA PRO A 63 -16.40 -33.50 -8.74
C PRO A 63 -15.11 -34.15 -9.30
N PRO A 64 -14.60 -35.23 -8.68
CA PRO A 64 -13.28 -35.78 -9.00
C PRO A 64 -13.35 -36.58 -10.30
N GLY A 65 -12.62 -36.16 -11.33
CA GLY A 65 -12.55 -36.87 -12.60
C GLY A 65 -11.42 -36.34 -13.46
N SER A 66 -10.52 -37.23 -13.83
CA SER A 66 -9.27 -37.01 -14.58
C SER A 66 -9.36 -36.12 -15.81
N ALA A 67 -8.26 -35.39 -16.01
CA ALA A 67 -7.69 -34.93 -17.28
C ALA A 67 -8.54 -34.01 -18.18
N SER A 68 -8.14 -32.74 -18.22
CA SER A 68 -7.69 -32.16 -19.49
C SER A 68 -6.85 -30.90 -19.20
N SER A 69 -5.63 -30.86 -19.73
CA SER A 69 -4.83 -29.64 -19.80
C SER A 69 -5.57 -28.64 -20.69
N GLY A 70 -6.39 -27.80 -20.06
CA GLY A 70 -7.11 -26.71 -20.69
C GLY A 70 -6.30 -25.42 -20.61
N ASP A 71 -5.65 -25.10 -21.72
CA ASP A 71 -5.16 -23.79 -22.08
C ASP A 71 -6.30 -22.75 -21.91
N GLY A 72 -6.15 -21.81 -20.98
CA GLY A 72 -7.13 -20.79 -20.61
C GLY A 72 -6.44 -19.47 -20.29
N PRO A 73 -7.08 -18.30 -20.46
CA PRO A 73 -6.44 -17.04 -20.86
C PRO A 73 -5.66 -16.37 -19.72
N GLY A 74 -4.51 -16.93 -19.33
CA GLY A 74 -3.56 -16.33 -18.39
C GLY A 74 -2.76 -15.16 -18.98
N GLY A 75 -2.90 -14.89 -20.28
CA GLY A 75 -2.11 -13.87 -21.00
C GLY A 75 -2.41 -12.43 -20.57
N LEU A 76 -3.65 -12.11 -20.18
CA LEU A 76 -4.04 -10.72 -19.86
C LEU A 76 -3.54 -10.26 -18.49
N VAL A 77 -3.63 -11.11 -17.46
CA VAL A 77 -3.14 -10.76 -16.11
C VAL A 77 -1.62 -10.78 -16.07
N GLY A 78 -0.97 -11.71 -16.79
CA GLY A 78 0.48 -11.75 -16.93
C GLY A 78 1.05 -10.51 -17.63
N GLY A 79 0.36 -10.02 -18.66
CA GLY A 79 0.72 -8.78 -19.37
C GLY A 79 0.67 -7.55 -18.46
N SER A 80 -0.43 -7.35 -17.73
CA SER A 80 -0.56 -6.21 -16.83
C SER A 80 0.43 -6.24 -15.67
N VAL A 81 0.74 -7.42 -15.11
CA VAL A 81 1.74 -7.52 -14.03
C VAL A 81 3.16 -7.29 -14.56
N ALA A 82 3.49 -7.77 -15.75
CA ALA A 82 4.79 -7.49 -16.39
C ALA A 82 4.96 -6.00 -16.69
N GLU A 83 3.92 -5.35 -17.19
CA GLU A 83 3.87 -3.90 -17.44
C GLU A 83 4.04 -3.10 -16.15
N LEU A 84 3.33 -3.46 -15.08
CA LEU A 84 3.48 -2.81 -13.77
C LEU A 84 4.89 -2.97 -13.19
N ARG A 85 5.54 -4.13 -13.40
CA ARG A 85 6.93 -4.34 -12.99
C ARG A 85 7.90 -3.49 -13.81
N ALA A 86 7.67 -3.36 -15.11
CA ALA A 86 8.46 -2.48 -15.97
C ALA A 86 8.32 -1.01 -15.54
N GLU A 87 7.09 -0.57 -15.23
CA GLU A 87 6.82 0.78 -14.75
C GLU A 87 7.49 1.05 -13.39
N LEU A 88 7.40 0.11 -12.44
CA LEU A 88 8.13 0.20 -11.18
C LEU A 88 9.65 0.30 -11.40
N GLY A 89 10.18 -0.43 -12.39
CA GLY A 89 11.58 -0.33 -12.79
C GLY A 89 11.93 1.08 -13.28
N ARG A 90 11.10 1.67 -14.14
CA ARG A 90 11.27 3.04 -14.66
C ARG A 90 11.26 4.08 -13.55
N VAL A 91 10.25 4.05 -12.68
CA VAL A 91 10.11 5.01 -11.57
C VAL A 91 11.28 4.91 -10.59
N ARG A 92 11.70 3.68 -10.23
CA ARG A 92 12.86 3.48 -9.35
C ARG A 92 14.14 3.99 -9.97
N HIS A 93 14.33 3.79 -11.27
CA HIS A 93 15.50 4.27 -11.98
C HIS A 93 15.53 5.81 -12.03
N GLN A 94 14.42 6.45 -12.37
CA GLN A 94 14.29 7.92 -12.35
C GLN A 94 14.59 8.50 -10.97
N HIS A 95 13.97 7.94 -9.93
CA HIS A 95 14.20 8.39 -8.56
C HIS A 95 15.66 8.20 -8.12
N ALA A 96 16.33 7.11 -8.55
CA ALA A 96 17.75 6.91 -8.26
C ALA A 96 18.63 8.00 -8.92
N LEU A 97 18.30 8.42 -10.14
CA LEU A 97 19.00 9.51 -10.83
C LEU A 97 18.77 10.85 -10.11
N GLU A 98 17.54 11.15 -9.70
CA GLU A 98 17.21 12.37 -8.95
C GLU A 98 17.96 12.45 -7.62
N LEU A 99 17.98 11.34 -6.85
CA LEU A 99 18.74 11.27 -5.60
C LEU A 99 20.25 11.45 -5.81
N ALA A 100 20.79 10.88 -6.89
CA ALA A 100 22.20 11.05 -7.22
C ALA A 100 22.52 12.52 -7.56
N ALA A 101 21.67 13.17 -8.35
CA ALA A 101 21.83 14.58 -8.69
C ALA A 101 21.72 15.49 -7.46
N ALA A 102 20.75 15.24 -6.57
CA ALA A 102 20.58 16.00 -5.34
C ALA A 102 21.80 15.88 -4.41
N ARG A 103 22.31 14.66 -4.20
CA ARG A 103 23.51 14.41 -3.40
C ARG A 103 24.75 15.07 -3.99
N HIS A 104 24.88 15.02 -5.32
CA HIS A 104 25.99 15.71 -5.98
C HIS A 104 25.92 17.23 -5.79
N GLY A 105 24.73 17.82 -5.92
CA GLY A 105 24.51 19.24 -5.65
C GLY A 105 24.85 19.64 -4.20
N GLN A 106 24.46 18.81 -3.22
CA GLN A 106 24.81 19.01 -1.81
C GLN A 106 26.32 18.97 -1.60
N ALA A 107 27.01 17.97 -2.15
CA ALA A 107 28.47 17.86 -2.03
C ALA A 107 29.19 19.08 -2.65
N LEU A 108 28.71 19.60 -3.78
CA LEU A 108 29.24 20.82 -4.37
C LEU A 108 29.01 22.03 -3.47
N ALA A 109 27.81 22.19 -2.90
CA ALA A 109 27.48 23.28 -2.00
C ALA A 109 28.32 23.23 -0.70
N GLU A 110 28.51 22.06 -0.12
CA GLU A 110 29.37 21.85 1.05
C GLU A 110 30.83 22.22 0.74
N SER A 111 31.36 21.75 -0.39
CA SER A 111 32.73 22.09 -0.80
C SER A 111 32.92 23.60 -1.04
N ALA A 112 31.88 24.28 -1.54
CA ALA A 112 31.90 25.73 -1.74
C ALA A 112 31.83 26.48 -0.41
N ALA A 113 31.01 26.01 0.54
CA ALA A 113 30.90 26.58 1.87
C ALA A 113 32.20 26.46 2.68
N ILE A 114 32.89 25.31 2.59
CA ILE A 114 34.21 25.11 3.21
C ILE A 114 35.21 26.12 2.64
N ARG A 115 35.33 26.21 1.30
CA ARG A 115 36.24 27.16 0.65
C ARG A 115 35.97 28.62 1.03
N LEU A 116 34.69 28.99 1.19
CA LEU A 116 34.33 30.34 1.63
C LEU A 116 34.74 30.57 3.09
N ARG A 117 34.53 29.59 3.97
CA ARG A 117 34.92 29.65 5.38
C ARG A 117 36.44 29.77 5.55
N ASP A 118 37.21 29.03 4.76
CA ASP A 118 38.68 29.09 4.79
C ASP A 118 39.23 30.43 4.27
N ARG A 119 38.50 31.09 3.36
CA ARG A 119 38.86 32.40 2.80
C ARG A 119 38.42 33.58 3.67
N SER A 120 37.49 33.38 4.61
CA SER A 120 37.07 34.42 5.54
C SER A 120 38.15 34.65 6.61
N PRO A 121 38.71 35.87 6.76
CA PRO A 121 39.58 36.16 7.88
C PRO A 121 38.80 36.02 9.19
N MET A 122 39.40 35.34 10.18
CA MET A 122 38.85 35.15 11.52
C MET A 122 38.27 36.48 12.07
N PRO A 123 36.98 36.53 12.47
CA PRO A 123 36.39 37.70 13.11
C PRO A 123 36.90 37.79 14.56
N GLY A 124 38.12 38.31 14.74
CA GLY A 124 38.75 38.38 16.05
C GLY A 124 39.84 39.44 16.23
N ARG A 125 40.21 40.19 15.18
CA ARG A 125 41.14 41.31 15.29
C ARG A 125 40.41 42.63 15.09
N SER A 126 39.57 42.99 16.06
CA SER A 126 39.15 44.39 16.25
C SER A 126 40.39 45.21 16.59
N THR A 127 41.02 45.81 15.58
CA THR A 127 41.97 46.91 15.78
C THR A 127 41.17 48.11 16.28
N SER A 128 41.00 48.22 17.59
CA SER A 128 40.48 49.42 18.24
C SER A 128 41.48 50.56 18.05
N VAL A 129 41.30 51.35 16.99
CA VAL A 129 42.00 52.63 16.83
C VAL A 129 41.21 53.66 17.61
N THR A 130 41.62 53.93 18.85
CA THR A 130 41.06 54.97 19.69
C THR A 130 41.51 56.33 19.16
N PHE A 131 40.64 57.00 18.40
CA PHE A 131 40.88 58.36 17.91
C PHE A 131 40.50 59.37 19.00
N SER A 132 41.49 59.79 19.79
CA SER A 132 41.34 60.87 20.79
C SER A 132 41.62 62.22 20.12
N ARG A 133 40.58 63.03 19.89
CA ARG A 133 40.73 64.43 19.46
C ARG A 133 40.91 65.32 20.69
N ARG A 134 41.96 66.14 20.67
CA ARG A 134 42.22 67.26 21.59
C ARG A 134 42.18 68.56 20.80
#